data_AF-S0FVN7-F1
#
_entry.id   AF-S0FVN7-F1
#
_cell.length_a   1.000
_cell.length_b   1.000
_cell.length_c   1.000
_cell.angle_alpha   90.00
_cell.angle_beta   90.00
_cell.angle_gamma   90.00
#
_symmetry.space_group_name_H-M   'P 1'
#
loop_
_entity.id
_entity.type
_entity.pdbx_description
1 polymer ?
#
loop_
_entity_poly.entity_id
_entity_poly.type
_entity_poly.pdbx_seq_one_letter_code
_entity_poly.pdbx_strand_id
1 'polypeptide(L)'
;MPNRHPLTLKDFIKKLKKFGVVSMARSRGKGSEIILLKPDSEGSTKGAQYPIKNHGKKTTIHVPVIKAALRRFDINEDEFWN
;
A
#
# COMPACT_ATOMS: atom_id res chain seq x y z
N MET A 1 19.84 -7.59 8.88
CA MET A 1 18.45 -7.12 8.95
C MET A 1 18.24 -6.13 7.82
N PRO A 2 17.27 -6.32 6.92
CA PRO A 2 16.98 -5.31 5.89
C PRO A 2 16.66 -3.97 6.58
N ASN A 3 17.16 -2.87 6.03
CA ASN A 3 17.07 -1.57 6.68
C ASN A 3 15.62 -1.02 6.53
N ARG A 4 14.79 -1.24 7.54
CA ARG A 4 13.36 -0.84 7.55
C ARG A 4 13.28 0.66 7.83
N HIS A 5 12.86 1.42 6.83
CA HIS A 5 12.79 2.89 6.90
C HIS A 5 11.43 3.39 6.39
N PRO A 6 10.99 4.58 6.80
CA PRO A 6 9.80 5.19 6.22
C PRO A 6 9.94 5.34 4.70
N LEU A 7 8.87 5.05 3.97
CA LEU A 7 8.83 5.17 2.51
C LEU A 7 7.95 6.34 2.10
N THR A 8 8.23 6.97 0.96
CA THR A 8 7.24 7.86 0.36
C THR A 8 6.06 7.03 -0.14
N LEU A 9 4.86 7.62 -0.17
CA LEU A 9 3.67 6.97 -0.71
C LEU A 9 3.90 6.43 -2.13
N LYS A 10 4.63 7.18 -2.96
CA LYS A 10 5.01 6.77 -4.32
C LYS A 10 5.83 5.48 -4.29
N ASP A 11 6.86 5.41 -3.46
CA ASP A 11 7.76 4.25 -3.38
C ASP A 11 7.06 3.05 -2.73
N PHE A 12 6.22 3.32 -1.74
CA PHE A 12 5.40 2.31 -1.09
C PHE A 12 4.45 1.62 -2.08
N ILE A 13 3.69 2.40 -2.87
CA ILE A 13 2.81 1.86 -3.92
C ILE A 13 3.64 1.12 -4.99
N LYS A 14 4.79 1.67 -5.39
CA LYS A 14 5.67 1.03 -6.39
C LYS A 14 6.13 -0.35 -5.94
N LYS A 15 6.52 -0.52 -4.66
CA LYS A 15 6.89 -1.82 -4.10
C LYS A 15 5.69 -2.76 -4.02
N LEU A 16 4.56 -2.27 -3.52
CA LEU A 16 3.32 -3.05 -3.37
C LEU A 16 2.78 -3.64 -4.69
N LYS A 17 3.00 -2.96 -5.82
CA LYS A 17 2.64 -3.49 -7.15
C LYS A 17 3.30 -4.83 -7.47
N LYS A 18 4.51 -5.10 -6.96
CA LYS A 18 5.19 -6.39 -7.14
C LYS A 18 4.43 -7.55 -6.49
N PHE A 19 3.60 -7.24 -5.49
CA PHE A 19 2.78 -8.20 -4.74
C PHE A 19 1.32 -8.22 -5.22
N GLY A 20 1.04 -7.67 -6.40
CA GLY A 20 -0.31 -7.59 -6.97
C GLY A 20 -1.21 -6.54 -6.31
N VAL A 21 -0.68 -5.68 -5.44
CA VAL A 21 -1.48 -4.64 -4.79
C VAL A 21 -1.51 -3.38 -5.66
N VAL A 22 -2.72 -2.93 -5.98
CA VAL A 22 -2.99 -1.74 -6.78
C VAL A 22 -3.56 -0.62 -5.92
N SER A 23 -3.34 0.63 -6.35
CA SER A 23 -3.95 1.79 -5.72
C SER A 23 -5.18 2.22 -6.50
N MET A 24 -6.36 2.26 -5.88
CA MET A 24 -7.57 2.81 -6.51
C MET A 24 -7.57 4.35 -6.41
N ALA A 25 -7.82 5.02 -7.54
CA ALA A 25 -7.78 6.48 -7.64
C ALA A 25 -8.98 7.17 -6.96
N ARG A 26 -8.78 8.46 -6.63
CA ARG A 26 -9.56 9.33 -5.73
C ARG A 26 -11.06 9.56 -6.02
N SER A 27 -11.69 8.98 -7.04
CA SER A 27 -13.14 9.22 -7.24
C SER A 27 -14.01 8.66 -6.11
N ARG A 28 -13.44 7.85 -5.21
CA ARG A 28 -14.10 7.30 -4.01
C ARG A 28 -13.52 7.77 -2.66
N GLY A 29 -12.56 8.70 -2.63
CA GLY A 29 -11.86 9.09 -1.41
C GLY A 29 -12.04 10.57 -1.07
N LYS A 30 -12.59 10.85 0.12
CA LYS A 30 -12.75 12.20 0.70
C LYS A 30 -11.37 12.88 0.87
N GLY A 31 -10.88 13.57 -0.16
CA GLY A 31 -9.77 14.53 -0.19
C GLY A 31 -8.35 14.06 0.18
N SER A 32 -8.19 13.19 1.17
CA SER A 32 -6.92 12.93 1.87
C SER A 32 -6.64 11.43 2.10
N GLU A 33 -7.26 10.53 1.34
CA GLU A 33 -7.08 9.08 1.47
C GLU A 33 -6.88 8.42 0.11
N ILE A 34 -6.19 7.28 0.10
CA ILE A 34 -6.07 6.38 -1.03
C ILE A 34 -6.33 4.96 -0.56
N ILE A 35 -7.07 4.19 -1.36
CA ILE A 35 -7.38 2.80 -1.06
C ILE A 35 -6.36 1.93 -1.79
N LEU A 36 -5.62 1.13 -1.01
CA LEU A 36 -4.83 0.02 -1.53
C LEU A 36 -5.74 -1.20 -1.63
N LEU A 37 -5.68 -1.90 -2.76
CA LEU A 37 -6.49 -3.08 -3.07
C LEU A 37 -5.58 -4.20 -3.54
N LYS A 38 -5.70 -5.39 -2.93
CA LYS A 38 -5.22 -6.65 -3.50
C LYS A 38 -6.43 -7.34 -4.13
N PRO A 39 -6.58 -7.32 -5.47
CA PRO A 39 -7.76 -7.89 -6.10
C PRO A 39 -7.69 -9.42 -6.08
N ASP A 40 -8.83 -10.07 -5.88
CA ASP A 40 -8.90 -11.55 -5.84
C ASP A 40 -8.66 -12.17 -7.23
N SER A 41 -8.90 -11.39 -8.30
CA SER A 41 -8.67 -11.76 -9.69
C SER A 41 -8.27 -10.53 -10.50
N GLU A 42 -7.57 -10.73 -11.62
CA GLU A 42 -7.08 -9.64 -12.47
C GLU A 42 -8.25 -8.73 -12.93
N GLY A 43 -8.10 -7.41 -12.72
CA GLY A 43 -9.14 -6.43 -13.04
C GLY A 43 -10.32 -6.36 -12.06
N SER A 44 -10.37 -7.21 -11.03
CA SER A 44 -11.42 -7.16 -10.01
C SER A 44 -11.32 -5.94 -9.10
N THR A 45 -12.47 -5.41 -8.69
CA THR A 45 -12.57 -4.39 -7.63
C THR A 45 -12.85 -5.00 -6.25
N LYS A 46 -13.00 -6.33 -6.19
CA LYS A 46 -13.19 -7.12 -4.97
C LYS A 46 -11.86 -7.68 -4.48
N GLY A 47 -11.69 -7.68 -3.17
CA GLY A 47 -10.52 -8.23 -2.49
C GLY A 47 -10.15 -7.44 -1.24
N ALA A 48 -8.99 -7.76 -0.67
CA ALA A 48 -8.51 -7.10 0.53
C ALA A 48 -8.24 -5.62 0.26
N GLN A 49 -8.76 -4.75 1.13
CA GLN A 49 -8.56 -3.30 1.04
C GLN A 49 -7.92 -2.75 2.31
N TYR A 50 -7.10 -1.72 2.13
CA TYR A 50 -6.48 -0.95 3.21
C TYR A 50 -6.44 0.54 2.86
N PRO A 51 -7.20 1.40 3.57
CA PRO A 51 -7.12 2.84 3.38
C PRO A 51 -5.85 3.39 4.04
N ILE A 52 -5.16 4.30 3.34
CA ILE A 52 -4.04 5.05 3.90
C ILE A 52 -4.25 6.55 3.69
N LYS A 53 -3.90 7.32 4.71
CA LYS A 53 -3.91 8.78 4.63
C LYS A 53 -2.87 9.26 3.61
N ASN A 54 -3.25 10.26 2.83
CA ASN A 54 -2.50 10.76 1.70
C ASN A 54 -2.70 12.28 1.55
N HIS A 55 -1.65 13.05 1.82
CA HIS A 55 -1.58 14.49 1.56
C HIS A 55 -0.76 14.83 0.29
N GLY A 56 -0.41 13.82 -0.51
CA GLY A 56 0.36 13.93 -1.74
C GLY A 56 1.29 12.73 -1.96
N LYS A 57 1.87 12.62 -3.17
CA LYS A 57 2.79 11.51 -3.52
C LYS A 57 4.06 11.46 -2.65
N LYS A 58 4.41 12.58 -2.03
CA LYS A 58 5.55 12.72 -1.10
C LYS A 58 5.19 12.44 0.36
N THR A 59 3.94 12.09 0.66
CA THR A 59 3.54 11.71 2.02
C THR A 59 4.40 10.55 2.50
N THR A 60 5.01 10.72 3.67
CA THR A 60 5.81 9.68 4.31
C THR A 60 4.89 8.66 4.96
N ILE A 61 5.10 7.39 4.64
CA ILE A 61 4.43 6.24 5.23
C ILE A 61 5.42 5.60 6.20
N HIS A 62 5.11 5.70 7.48
CA HIS A 62 5.96 5.17 8.54
C HIS A 62 5.87 3.64 8.63
N VAL A 63 6.94 3.01 9.13
CA VAL A 63 7.07 1.55 9.26
C VAL A 63 5.86 0.86 9.92
N PRO A 64 5.22 1.41 10.98
CA PRO A 64 4.04 0.78 11.56
C PRO A 64 2.85 0.68 10.59
N VAL A 65 2.66 1.70 9.74
CA VAL A 65 1.60 1.72 8.71
C VAL A 65 1.94 0.73 7.60
N ILE A 66 3.21 0.66 7.20
CA ILE A 66 3.70 -0.33 6.24
C ILE A 66 3.40 -1.74 6.76
N LYS A 67 3.82 -2.06 8.00
CA LYS A 67 3.59 -3.37 8.62
C LYS A 67 2.11 -3.72 8.71
N ALA A 68 1.25 -2.76 9.08
CA ALA A 68 -0.18 -2.97 9.11
C ALA A 68 -0.76 -3.29 7.72
N ALA A 69 -0.32 -2.60 6.67
CA ALA A 69 -0.71 -2.89 5.30
C ALA A 69 -0.22 -4.27 4.82
N LEU A 70 1.04 -4.63 5.10
CA LEU A 70 1.60 -5.93 4.73
C LEU A 70 0.83 -7.07 5.39
N ARG A 71 0.53 -6.96 6.69
CA ARG A 71 -0.32 -7.91 7.40
C ARG A 71 -1.73 -8.01 6.79
N ARG A 72 -2.31 -6.89 6.34
CA ARG A 72 -3.64 -6.88 5.71
C ARG A 72 -3.67 -7.61 4.37
N PHE A 73 -2.56 -7.61 3.65
CA PHE A 73 -2.42 -8.23 2.33
C PHE A 73 -1.72 -9.59 2.36
N ASP A 74 -1.41 -10.10 3.54
CA ASP A 74 -0.66 -11.33 3.75
C ASP A 74 0.66 -11.34 2.95
N ILE A 75 1.42 -10.25 3.07
CA ILE A 75 2.73 -10.08 2.42
C ILE A 75 3.82 -10.29 3.47
N ASN A 76 4.80 -11.14 3.15
CA ASN A 76 5.97 -11.35 4.01
C ASN A 76 6.80 -10.05 4.12
N GLU A 77 7.11 -9.63 5.34
CA GLU A 77 7.84 -8.39 5.57
C GLU A 77 9.24 -8.41 4.95
N ASP A 78 9.96 -9.52 5.05
CA ASP A 78 11.35 -9.60 4.56
C ASP A 78 11.38 -9.59 3.03
N GLU A 79 10.43 -10.28 2.37
CA GLU A 79 10.26 -10.20 0.90
C GLU A 79 9.93 -8.78 0.43
N PHE A 80 9.14 -8.03 1.19
CA PHE A 80 8.81 -6.64 0.86
C PHE A 80 10.02 -5.70 0.95
N TRP A 81 10.90 -5.93 1.91
CA TRP A 81 12.07 -5.07 2.15
C TRP A 81 13.25 -5.37 1.23
N ASN A 82 13.38 -6.62 0.75
CA ASN A 82 14.36 -7.04 -0.26
C ASN A 82 14.03 -6.48 -1.67
#